data_AF-A0A497XKW8-F1
#
_entry.id   AF-A0A497XKW8-F1
#
_cell.length_a   1.000
_cell.length_b   1.000
_cell.length_c   1.000
_cell.angle_alpha   90.00
_cell.angle_beta   90.00
_cell.angle_gamma   90.00
#
_symmetry.space_group_name_H-M   'P 1'
#
loop_
_entity.id
_entity.type
_entity.pdbx_description
1 polymer ?
#
loop_
_entity_poly.entity_id
_entity_poly.type
_entity_poly.pdbx_seq_one_letter_code
_entity_poly.pdbx_strand_id
1 'polypeptide(L)'
;MNTNNAIWLGAIFIIISIIYTGCSYFKKDNETDIKYKNYVEARAVIDEKMPVRITRYGAKQARYNITIIAANGEKISRFNCELGGEYNEKDTITVYYDPTNADSEVKTSRP
;
A
#
# COMPACT_ATOMS: atom_id res chain seq x y z
N MET A 1 37.17 32.07 -19.55
CA MET A 1 36.32 30.87 -19.41
C MET A 1 35.02 31.13 -20.14
N ASN A 2 34.77 30.41 -21.24
CA ASN A 2 33.62 30.65 -22.11
C ASN A 2 32.33 30.38 -21.34
N THR A 3 31.56 31.43 -21.07
CA THR A 3 30.23 31.41 -20.44
C THR A 3 29.29 30.39 -21.10
N ASN A 4 29.48 30.12 -22.40
CA ASN A 4 28.76 29.08 -23.13
C ASN A 4 28.97 27.66 -22.57
N ASN A 5 30.18 27.32 -22.08
CA ASN A 5 30.45 25.97 -21.57
C ASN A 5 29.78 25.73 -20.20
N ALA A 6 29.68 26.78 -19.37
CA ALA A 6 29.01 26.68 -18.06
C ALA A 6 27.50 26.53 -18.20
N ILE A 7 26.89 27.25 -19.15
CA ILE A 7 25.45 27.13 -19.46
C ILE A 7 25.13 25.74 -20.02
N TRP A 8 26.00 25.19 -20.88
CA TRP A 8 25.82 23.85 -21.45
C TRP A 8 25.91 22.75 -20.39
N LEU A 9 26.86 22.85 -19.45
CA LEU A 9 27.00 21.94 -18.31
C LEU A 9 25.77 21.98 -17.38
N GLY A 10 25.24 23.18 -17.11
CA GLY A 10 24.02 23.35 -16.34
C GLY A 10 22.80 22.70 -17.01
N ALA A 11 22.66 22.87 -18.33
CA ALA A 11 21.58 22.26 -19.09
C ALA A 11 21.62 20.72 -19.07
N ILE A 12 22.80 20.11 -19.19
CA ILE A 12 22.97 18.66 -19.09
C ILE A 12 22.53 18.16 -17.70
N PHE A 13 22.95 18.83 -16.62
CA PHE A 13 22.60 18.42 -15.26
C PHE A 13 21.08 18.45 -15.00
N ILE A 14 20.40 19.46 -15.53
CA ILE A 14 18.94 19.57 -15.42
C ILE A 14 18.26 18.43 -16.18
N ILE A 15 18.72 18.14 -17.41
CA ILE A 15 18.17 17.05 -18.23
C ILE A 15 18.36 15.70 -17.54
N ILE A 16 19.54 15.41 -17.00
CA ILE A 16 19.80 14.16 -16.26
C ILE A 16 18.91 14.06 -15.02
N SER A 17 18.73 15.17 -14.28
CA SER A 17 17.88 15.20 -13.08
C SER A 17 16.41 14.94 -13.41
N ILE A 18 15.91 15.49 -14.51
CA ILE A 18 14.55 15.25 -15.00
C ILE A 18 14.38 13.80 -15.46
N ILE A 19 15.34 13.25 -16.21
CA ILE A 19 15.30 11.85 -16.66
C ILE A 19 15.35 10.90 -15.46
N TYR A 20 16.21 11.14 -14.48
CA TYR A 20 16.32 10.29 -13.30
C TYR A 20 15.03 10.32 -12.46
N THR A 21 14.47 11.52 -12.25
CA THR A 21 13.20 11.69 -11.54
C THR A 21 12.06 11.03 -12.29
N GLY A 22 12.00 11.21 -13.62
CA GLY A 22 11.00 10.58 -14.49
C GLY A 22 11.09 9.06 -14.50
N CYS A 23 12.28 8.49 -14.74
CA CYS A 23 12.49 7.04 -14.71
C CYS A 23 12.20 6.43 -13.32
N SER A 24 12.52 7.13 -12.23
CA SER A 24 12.17 6.68 -10.89
C SER A 24 10.67 6.67 -10.65
N TYR A 25 9.93 7.61 -11.23
CA TYR A 25 8.48 7.69 -11.11
C TYR A 25 7.81 6.57 -11.90
N PHE A 26 8.17 6.41 -13.17
CA PHE A 26 7.63 5.34 -14.03
C PHE A 26 7.94 3.92 -13.54
N LYS A 27 9.10 3.70 -12.89
CA LYS A 27 9.40 2.39 -12.28
C LYS A 27 8.49 2.09 -11.08
N LYS A 28 8.19 3.11 -10.25
CA LYS A 28 7.31 2.93 -9.09
C LYS A 28 5.91 2.52 -9.50
N ASP A 29 5.33 3.21 -10.49
CA ASP A 29 3.97 2.93 -10.96
C ASP A 29 3.85 1.47 -11.46
N ASN A 30 4.84 1.00 -12.23
CA ASN A 30 4.89 -0.38 -12.70
C ASN A 30 5.05 -1.41 -11.58
N GLU A 31 5.87 -1.15 -10.56
CA GLU A 31 6.04 -2.08 -9.43
C GLU A 31 4.76 -2.20 -8.58
N THR A 32 4.04 -1.10 -8.36
CA THR A 32 2.76 -1.14 -7.63
C THR A 32 1.69 -1.90 -8.40
N ASP A 33 1.54 -1.67 -9.71
CA ASP A 33 0.55 -2.37 -10.53
C ASP A 33 0.82 -3.88 -10.56
N ILE A 34 2.09 -4.30 -10.60
CA ILE A 34 2.45 -5.71 -10.55
C ILE A 34 2.16 -6.31 -9.16
N LYS A 35 2.50 -5.59 -8.08
CA LYS A 35 2.31 -6.08 -6.70
C LYS A 35 0.84 -6.35 -6.37
N TYR A 36 -0.08 -5.54 -6.90
CA TYR A 36 -1.51 -5.62 -6.57
C TYR A 36 -2.39 -6.25 -7.66
N LYS A 37 -1.80 -6.75 -8.75
CA LYS A 37 -2.53 -7.33 -9.90
C LYS A 37 -3.54 -8.44 -9.52
N ASN A 38 -3.24 -9.22 -8.49
CA ASN A 38 -4.06 -10.34 -8.05
C ASN A 38 -5.00 -9.99 -6.90
N TYR A 39 -5.06 -8.72 -6.47
CA TYR A 39 -5.90 -8.33 -5.36
C TYR A 39 -7.36 -8.36 -5.78
N VAL A 40 -8.17 -9.08 -5.01
CA VAL A 40 -9.61 -9.19 -5.22
C VAL A 40 -10.35 -8.48 -4.11
N GLU A 41 -11.48 -7.90 -4.46
CA GLU A 41 -12.40 -7.30 -3.50
C GLU A 41 -13.17 -8.39 -2.76
N ALA A 42 -13.24 -8.28 -1.44
CA ALA A 42 -14.04 -9.15 -0.59
C ALA A 42 -14.59 -8.41 0.62
N ARG A 43 -15.62 -8.99 1.23
CA ARG A 43 -16.16 -8.49 2.51
C ARG A 43 -15.38 -9.14 3.64
N ALA A 44 -14.98 -8.36 4.62
CA ALA A 44 -14.36 -8.85 5.83
C ALA A 44 -15.11 -8.37 7.07
N VAL A 45 -15.10 -9.19 8.11
CA VAL A 45 -15.63 -8.84 9.43
C VAL A 45 -14.45 -8.59 10.35
N ILE A 46 -14.50 -7.51 11.13
CA ILE A 46 -13.53 -7.24 12.20
C ILE A 46 -13.82 -8.20 13.35
N ASP A 47 -12.90 -9.11 13.63
CA ASP A 47 -13.02 -10.04 14.75
C ASP A 47 -12.54 -9.38 16.04
N GLU A 48 -11.42 -8.65 15.98
CA GLU A 48 -10.78 -8.04 17.14
C GLU A 48 -9.97 -6.80 16.74
N LYS A 49 -10.06 -5.73 17.54
CA LYS A 49 -9.20 -4.54 17.42
C LYS A 49 -7.96 -4.70 18.30
N MET A 50 -6.79 -4.72 17.69
CA MET A 50 -5.53 -4.85 18.42
C MET A 50 -5.20 -3.57 19.20
N PRO A 51 -4.43 -3.66 20.31
CA PRO A 51 -4.01 -2.50 21.08
C PRO A 51 -3.30 -1.44 20.24
N VAL A 52 -3.63 -0.17 20.51
CA VAL A 52 -3.01 0.98 19.85
C VAL A 52 -1.52 1.00 20.14
N ARG A 53 -0.72 1.16 19.08
CA ARG A 53 0.74 1.30 19.19
C ARG A 53 1.12 2.76 19.03
N ILE A 54 1.73 3.31 20.07
CA ILE A 54 2.25 4.68 20.08
C ILE A 54 3.77 4.61 20.01
N THR A 55 4.37 5.42 19.14
CA THR A 55 5.82 5.57 19.05
C THR A 55 6.23 6.99 19.46
N ARG A 56 7.53 7.23 19.64
CA ARG A 56 8.08 8.58 19.88
C ARG A 56 7.66 9.59 18.82
N TYR A 57 7.37 9.14 17.60
CA TYR A 57 7.02 9.97 16.44
C TYR A 57 5.51 10.00 16.15
N GLY A 58 4.68 9.46 17.04
CA GLY A 58 3.22 9.47 16.90
C GLY A 58 2.59 8.07 16.87
N ALA A 59 1.28 8.05 16.64
CA ALA A 59 0.49 6.83 16.56
C ALA A 59 0.81 6.04 15.28
N LYS A 60 1.00 4.72 15.41
CA LYS A 60 1.05 3.81 14.26
C LYS A 60 -0.36 3.47 13.79
N GLN A 61 -0.43 2.99 12.56
CA GLN A 61 -1.66 2.47 11.98
C GLN A 61 -2.31 1.39 12.86
N ALA A 62 -3.63 1.46 12.98
CA ALA A 62 -4.44 0.52 13.75
C ALA A 62 -4.35 -0.88 13.13
N ARG A 63 -4.37 -1.90 13.99
CA ARG A 63 -4.32 -3.30 13.57
C ARG A 63 -5.58 -4.03 13.97
N TYR A 64 -6.00 -4.98 13.14
CA TYR A 64 -7.20 -5.76 13.34
C TYR A 64 -6.95 -7.23 13.00
N ASN A 65 -7.61 -8.12 13.74
CA ASN A 65 -7.83 -9.48 13.29
C ASN A 65 -9.15 -9.48 12.54
N ILE A 66 -9.18 -10.08 11.35
CA ILE A 66 -10.34 -10.05 10.46
C ILE A 66 -10.61 -11.42 9.87
N THR A 67 -11.87 -11.66 9.54
CA THR A 67 -12.30 -12.82 8.77
C THR A 67 -12.81 -12.34 7.43
N ILE A 68 -12.10 -12.69 6.36
CA ILE A 68 -12.48 -12.40 4.98
C ILE A 68 -13.45 -13.48 4.51
N ILE A 69 -14.54 -13.05 3.87
CA ILE A 69 -15.52 -13.92 3.23
C ILE A 69 -15.27 -13.83 1.72
N ALA A 70 -14.63 -14.86 1.18
CA ALA A 70 -14.31 -14.95 -0.23
C ALA A 70 -15.58 -15.16 -1.08
N ALA A 71 -15.51 -14.91 -2.39
CA ALA A 71 -16.66 -15.02 -3.29
C ALA A 71 -17.24 -16.45 -3.36
N ASN A 72 -16.44 -17.47 -3.08
CA ASN A 72 -16.84 -18.87 -2.97
C ASN A 72 -17.49 -19.21 -1.60
N GLY A 73 -17.61 -18.24 -0.68
CA GLY A 73 -18.13 -18.42 0.67
C GLY A 73 -17.10 -18.93 1.70
N GLU A 74 -15.85 -19.14 1.29
CA GLU A 74 -14.77 -19.54 2.17
C GLU A 74 -14.43 -18.43 3.17
N LYS A 75 -14.18 -18.83 4.42
CA LYS A 75 -13.78 -17.91 5.50
C LYS A 75 -12.27 -18.00 5.71
N ILE A 76 -11.59 -16.88 5.48
CA ILE A 76 -10.14 -16.77 5.58
C ILE A 76 -9.82 -15.83 6.74
N SER A 77 -9.27 -16.36 7.83
CA SER A 77 -8.82 -15.54 8.97
C SER A 77 -7.47 -14.90 8.67
N ARG A 78 -7.36 -13.60 8.90
CA ARG A 78 -6.13 -12.82 8.82
C ARG A 78 -5.90 -12.09 10.13
N PHE A 79 -4.65 -12.13 10.59
CA PHE A 79 -4.27 -11.57 11.87
C PHE A 79 -3.35 -10.36 11.69
N ASN A 80 -3.40 -9.43 12.64
CA ASN A 80 -2.51 -8.26 12.67
C ASN A 80 -2.57 -7.35 11.41
N CYS A 81 -3.69 -7.30 10.69
CA CYS A 81 -3.84 -6.49 9.49
C CYS A 81 -3.82 -4.99 9.81
N GLU A 82 -2.93 -4.22 9.17
CA GLU A 82 -2.88 -2.77 9.28
C GLU A 82 -3.89 -2.14 8.32
N LEU A 83 -5.07 -1.77 8.83
CA LEU A 83 -6.17 -1.23 8.03
C LEU A 83 -6.25 0.29 8.19
N GLY A 84 -6.58 0.98 7.10
CA GLY A 84 -6.77 2.43 7.12
C GLY A 84 -8.16 2.75 7.64
N GLY A 85 -8.25 3.42 8.78
CA GLY A 85 -9.52 3.78 9.42
C GLY A 85 -9.65 3.27 10.86
N GLU A 86 -10.72 3.71 11.52
CA GLU A 86 -11.09 3.25 12.85
C GLU A 86 -12.37 2.43 12.76
N TYR A 87 -12.28 1.16 13.13
CA TYR A 87 -13.37 0.18 13.08
C TYR A 87 -13.60 -0.44 14.45
N ASN A 88 -14.82 -0.89 14.70
CA ASN A 88 -15.21 -1.62 15.88
C ASN A 88 -15.30 -3.12 15.59
N GLU A 89 -15.28 -3.93 16.65
CA GLU A 89 -15.53 -5.36 16.53
C GLU A 89 -16.90 -5.63 15.92
N LYS A 90 -16.96 -6.64 15.05
CA LYS A 90 -18.12 -7.05 14.24
C LYS A 90 -18.52 -6.08 13.12
N ASP A 91 -17.78 -4.99 12.92
CA ASP A 91 -17.97 -4.16 11.72
C ASP A 91 -17.67 -5.00 10.47
N THR A 92 -18.49 -4.80 9.44
CA THR A 92 -18.28 -5.39 8.12
C THR A 92 -17.69 -4.33 7.20
N ILE A 93 -16.53 -4.62 6.64
CA ILE A 93 -15.78 -3.72 5.77
C ILE A 93 -15.49 -4.39 4.42
N THR A 94 -15.24 -3.57 3.40
CA THR A 94 -14.70 -4.05 2.13
C THR A 94 -13.18 -4.02 2.21
N VAL A 95 -12.54 -5.11 1.79
CA VAL A 95 -11.09 -5.24 1.75
C VAL A 95 -10.62 -5.78 0.40
N TYR A 96 -9.37 -5.49 0.07
CA TYR A 96 -8.65 -6.05 -1.05
C TYR A 96 -7.53 -6.93 -0.52
N TYR A 97 -7.48 -8.18 -0.98
CA TYR A 97 -6.47 -9.16 -0.57
C TYR A 97 -6.06 -10.04 -1.76
N ASP A 98 -4.87 -10.64 -1.70
CA ASP A 98 -4.45 -11.64 -2.68
C ASP A 98 -4.87 -13.05 -2.19
N PRO A 99 -5.78 -13.75 -2.90
CA PRO A 99 -6.21 -15.09 -2.51
C PRO A 99 -5.12 -16.15 -2.78
N THR A 100 -4.13 -15.84 -3.62
CA THR A 100 -3.03 -16.75 -3.96
C THR A 100 -1.88 -16.70 -2.96
N ASN A 101 -1.81 -15.64 -2.15
CA ASN A 101 -0.75 -15.42 -1.18
C ASN A 101 -1.32 -15.15 0.22
N ALA A 102 -1.12 -16.11 1.12
CA ALA A 102 -1.59 -16.04 2.50
C ALA A 102 -0.96 -14.90 3.32
N ASP A 103 0.26 -14.50 2.99
CA ASP A 103 1.02 -13.48 3.72
C ASP A 103 0.89 -12.09 3.08
N SER A 104 0.03 -11.94 2.08
CA SER A 104 -0.23 -10.67 1.41
C SER A 104 -0.83 -9.63 2.37
N GLU A 105 -0.53 -8.37 2.10
CA GLU A 105 -1.14 -7.24 2.80
C GLU A 105 -2.65 -7.20 2.51
N VAL A 106 -3.44 -6.77 3.49
CA VAL A 106 -4.87 -6.52 3.31
C VAL A 106 -5.11 -5.02 3.34
N LYS A 107 -5.87 -4.49 2.38
CA LYS A 107 -6.15 -3.05 2.24
C LYS A 107 -7.63 -2.74 2.29
N THR A 108 -7.98 -1.57 2.84
CA THR A 108 -9.36 -1.05 2.86
C THR A 108 -9.70 -0.13 1.69
N SER A 109 -8.70 0.26 0.89
CA SER A 109 -8.87 1.02 -0.34
C SER A 109 -8.40 0.20 -1.53
N ARG A 110 -9.00 0.43 -2.70
CA ARG A 110 -8.56 -0.18 -3.96
C ARG A 110 -7.08 0.20 -4.18
N PRO A 111 -6.17 -0.78 -4.30
CA PRO A 111 -4.78 -0.50 -4.63
C PRO A 111 -4.62 0.02 -6.05
#